data_AF-A0A4S2L636-F1
#
_entry.id   AF-A0A4S2L636-F1
#
_cell.length_a   1.000
_cell.length_b   1.000
_cell.length_c   1.000
_cell.angle_alpha   90.00
_cell.angle_beta   90.00
_cell.angle_gamma   90.00
#
_symmetry.space_group_name_H-M   'P 1'
#
loop_
_entity.id
_entity.type
_entity.pdbx_description
1 polymer ?
#
loop_
_entity_poly.entity_id
_entity_poly.type
_entity_poly.pdbx_seq_one_letter_code
_entity_poly.pdbx_strand_id
1 'polypeptide(L)'
;MEIYRLRNRKNSTHKQNAVKIGYYNVSKNVLYDADIAPDSRIFVTMVRQRGVPASLTTINKIVGRGGPLLSPYPDWTWHKFNKINCGCDTITSVYRISIKCNRLFVLDCGAVGEEKICPPKLLIFNLENDMLEQCLVIPPDIASKMALDCS
;
A
#
# COMPACT_ATOMS: atom_id res chain seq x y z
N MET A 1 8.86 -10.07 5.87
CA MET A 1 9.32 -9.44 4.61
C MET A 1 9.86 -8.05 4.89
N GLU A 2 10.77 -7.56 4.04
CA GLU A 2 11.42 -6.26 4.19
C GLU A 2 11.14 -5.37 2.96
N ILE A 3 11.02 -4.05 3.12
CA ILE A 3 10.72 -3.14 2.00
C ILE A 3 12.03 -2.55 1.42
N TYR A 4 12.20 -2.72 0.11
CA TYR A 4 13.40 -2.59 -0.73
C TYR A 4 14.20 -1.28 -0.55
N ARG A 5 13.53 -0.12 -0.56
CA ARG A 5 14.25 1.17 -0.48
C ARG A 5 14.81 1.47 0.92
N LEU A 6 14.46 0.68 1.95
CA LEU A 6 15.15 0.73 3.25
C LEU A 6 16.56 0.11 3.19
N ARG A 7 16.94 -0.56 2.09
CA ARG A 7 18.23 -1.26 1.98
C ARG A 7 19.17 -0.72 0.88
N ASN A 8 18.66 -0.08 -0.19
CA ASN A 8 19.47 0.33 -1.36
C ASN A 8 19.79 1.84 -1.50
N ARG A 9 20.28 2.43 -0.41
CA ARG A 9 21.45 3.34 -0.41
C ARG A 9 22.33 2.81 0.73
N LYS A 10 23.66 2.79 0.59
CA LYS A 10 24.62 2.31 1.61
C LYS A 10 24.49 3.04 2.97
N ASN A 11 23.41 2.83 3.71
CA ASN A 11 23.17 3.46 5.01
C ASN A 11 22.15 2.62 5.78
N SER A 12 22.64 1.60 6.49
CA SER A 12 21.93 0.89 7.58
C SER A 12 21.15 1.84 8.49
N THR A 13 21.64 3.07 8.62
CA THR A 13 21.05 4.22 9.29
C THR A 13 19.60 4.52 8.89
N HIS A 14 19.20 4.41 7.62
CA HIS A 14 17.81 4.75 7.23
C HIS A 14 16.80 3.71 7.73
N LYS A 15 17.11 2.43 7.57
CA LYS A 15 16.29 1.34 8.14
C LYS A 15 16.26 1.43 9.66
N GLN A 16 17.43 1.61 10.29
CA GLN A 16 17.53 1.75 11.74
C GLN A 16 16.75 2.96 12.23
N ASN A 17 16.83 4.09 11.53
CA ASN A 17 16.04 5.28 11.85
C ASN A 17 14.55 5.02 11.66
N ALA A 18 14.13 4.39 10.56
CA ALA A 18 12.72 4.05 10.32
C ALA A 18 12.17 3.12 11.42
N VAL A 19 12.97 2.16 11.89
CA VAL A 19 12.62 1.33 13.06
C VAL A 19 12.57 2.18 14.34
N LYS A 20 13.60 3.00 14.58
CA LYS A 20 13.74 3.82 15.78
C LYS A 20 12.60 4.83 15.95
N ILE A 21 12.18 5.47 14.86
CA ILE A 21 11.06 6.44 14.87
C ILE A 21 9.69 5.75 14.72
N GLY A 22 9.63 4.41 14.70
CA GLY A 22 8.39 3.64 14.59
C GLY A 22 7.73 3.63 13.21
N TYR A 23 8.40 4.17 12.18
CA TYR A 23 7.92 4.16 10.79
C TYR A 23 7.89 2.76 10.16
N TYR A 24 8.76 1.87 10.63
CA TYR A 24 8.83 0.48 10.18
C TYR A 24 8.90 -0.49 11.36
N ASN A 25 7.92 -1.38 11.44
CA ASN A 25 7.88 -2.49 12.38
C ASN A 25 7.51 -3.77 11.62
N VAL A 26 8.48 -4.68 11.47
CA VAL A 26 8.32 -5.91 10.68
C VAL A 26 7.12 -6.74 11.13
N SER A 27 6.83 -6.81 12.43
CA SER A 27 5.72 -7.60 12.99
C SER A 27 4.34 -7.02 12.69
N LYS A 28 4.26 -5.78 12.20
CA LYS A 28 3.01 -5.13 11.79
C LYS A 28 2.74 -5.25 10.29
N ASN A 29 3.69 -5.75 9.50
CA ASN A 29 3.56 -5.90 8.05
C ASN A 29 2.90 -7.26 7.73
N VAL A 30 1.60 -7.35 8.00
CA VAL A 30 0.77 -8.52 7.66
C VAL A 30 0.25 -8.35 6.23
N LEU A 31 0.38 -9.40 5.42
CA LEU A 31 -0.17 -9.42 4.07
C LEU A 31 -1.68 -9.69 4.09
N TYR A 32 -2.43 -8.98 3.26
CA TYR A 32 -3.89 -9.13 3.19
C TYR A 32 -4.36 -9.68 1.84
N ASP A 33 -3.79 -9.20 0.75
CA ASP A 33 -4.21 -9.56 -0.60
C ASP A 33 -3.01 -9.59 -1.56
N ALA A 34 -3.14 -10.35 -2.64
CA ALA A 34 -2.13 -10.44 -3.68
C ALA A 34 -2.77 -10.70 -5.05
N ASP A 35 -2.16 -10.14 -6.10
CA ASP A 35 -2.57 -10.39 -7.49
C ASP A 35 -1.35 -10.34 -8.41
N ILE A 36 -1.46 -10.96 -9.58
CA ILE A 36 -0.37 -11.09 -10.55
C ILE A 36 -0.74 -10.33 -11.82
N ALA A 37 0.09 -9.36 -12.20
CA ALA A 37 -0.09 -8.61 -13.43
C ALA A 37 0.34 -9.43 -14.67
N PRO A 38 -0.16 -9.08 -15.87
CA PRO A 38 0.25 -9.72 -17.13
C PRO A 38 1.77 -9.68 -17.39
N ASP A 39 2.45 -8.63 -16.88
CA ASP A 39 3.91 -8.48 -16.96
C ASP A 39 4.68 -9.26 -15.87
N SER A 40 3.99 -10.16 -15.16
CA SER A 40 4.52 -11.00 -14.07
C SER A 40 4.92 -10.25 -12.79
N ARG A 41 4.61 -8.96 -12.65
CA ARG A 41 4.72 -8.30 -11.34
C ARG A 41 3.69 -8.89 -10.37
N ILE A 42 4.16 -9.30 -9.20
CA ILE A 42 3.29 -9.75 -8.10
C ILE A 42 3.04 -8.55 -7.19
N PHE A 43 1.79 -8.15 -7.08
CA PHE A 43 1.33 -7.12 -6.17
C PHE A 43 0.94 -7.76 -4.85
N VAL A 44 1.32 -7.12 -3.75
CA VAL A 44 0.94 -7.55 -2.40
C VAL A 44 0.55 -6.33 -1.58
N THR A 45 -0.48 -6.50 -0.76
CA THR A 45 -1.03 -5.43 0.09
C THR A 45 -0.77 -5.71 1.55
N MET A 46 -0.60 -4.63 2.31
CA MET A 46 -0.60 -4.64 3.76
C MET A 46 -1.50 -3.52 4.24
N VAL A 47 -2.53 -3.80 5.03
CA VAL A 47 -3.32 -2.74 5.66
C VAL A 47 -2.43 -1.87 6.54
N ARG A 48 -2.70 -0.56 6.52
CA ARG A 48 -1.88 0.41 7.22
C ARG A 48 -2.09 0.30 8.72
N GLN A 49 -1.01 0.00 9.42
CA GLN A 49 -0.87 0.12 10.88
C GLN A 49 0.29 1.07 11.17
N ARG A 50 0.40 1.56 12.41
CA ARG A 50 1.65 2.20 12.85
C ARG A 50 2.82 1.22 12.66
N GLY A 51 3.85 1.61 11.90
CA GLY A 51 4.97 0.75 11.52
C GLY A 51 4.82 0.02 10.18
N VAL A 52 3.75 0.23 9.43
CA VAL A 52 3.63 -0.20 8.03
C VAL A 52 3.93 1.00 7.13
N PRO A 53 5.05 1.02 6.40
CA PRO A 53 5.49 2.23 5.69
C PRO A 53 4.89 2.36 4.28
N ALA A 54 4.41 1.28 3.68
CA ALA A 54 3.74 1.25 2.39
C ALA A 54 2.65 0.17 2.40
N SER A 55 1.49 0.48 1.84
CA SER A 55 0.32 -0.39 1.90
C SER A 55 0.07 -1.19 0.62
N LEU A 56 0.63 -0.73 -0.50
CA LEU A 56 0.59 -1.40 -1.79
C LEU A 56 2.03 -1.51 -2.30
N THR A 57 2.43 -2.73 -2.63
CA THR A 57 3.81 -3.01 -3.02
C THR A 57 3.87 -4.08 -4.10
N THR A 58 5.02 -4.19 -4.77
CA THR A 58 5.37 -5.31 -5.64
C THR A 58 6.53 -6.11 -5.05
N ILE A 59 6.61 -7.40 -5.39
CA ILE A 59 7.76 -8.23 -5.03
C ILE A 59 8.96 -7.91 -5.92
N ASN A 60 10.10 -7.62 -5.30
CA ASN A 60 11.37 -7.36 -5.97
C ASN A 60 12.19 -8.66 -6.11
N LYS A 61 13.02 -8.75 -7.15
CA LYS A 61 13.96 -9.85 -7.36
C LYS A 61 15.10 -9.89 -6.33
N ILE A 62 15.32 -8.79 -5.61
CA ILE A 62 16.38 -8.70 -4.58
C ILE A 62 15.88 -9.37 -3.30
N VAL A 63 16.68 -10.31 -2.80
CA VAL A 63 16.35 -11.13 -1.63
C VAL A 63 17.10 -10.62 -0.40
N GLY A 64 16.36 -10.29 0.65
CA GLY A 64 16.89 -9.97 1.97
C GLY A 64 16.93 -11.19 2.89
N ARG A 65 17.22 -10.96 4.18
CA ARG A 65 17.33 -12.04 5.18
C ARG A 65 15.98 -12.74 5.42
N GLY A 66 14.87 -12.03 5.24
CA GLY A 66 13.52 -12.53 5.43
C GLY A 66 12.76 -12.81 4.13
N GLY A 67 13.47 -13.07 3.04
CA GLY A 67 12.89 -13.32 1.71
C GLY A 67 12.98 -12.12 0.75
N PRO A 68 12.27 -12.19 -0.40
CA PRO A 68 12.20 -11.11 -1.37
C PRO A 68 11.82 -9.77 -0.74
N LEU A 69 12.44 -8.70 -1.23
CA LEU A 69 12.16 -7.35 -0.78
C LEU A 69 10.90 -6.81 -1.49
N LEU A 70 10.15 -5.95 -0.81
CA LEU A 70 8.94 -5.32 -1.37
C LEU A 70 9.24 -3.91 -1.86
N SER A 71 8.75 -3.52 -3.03
CA SER A 71 8.88 -2.16 -3.55
C SER A 71 7.53 -1.45 -3.48
N PRO A 72 7.40 -0.26 -2.86
CA PRO A 72 6.14 0.47 -2.87
C PRO A 72 5.70 0.82 -4.28
N TYR A 73 4.42 0.69 -4.53
CA TYR A 73 3.81 0.96 -5.82
C TYR A 73 2.93 2.21 -5.79
N PRO A 74 2.94 3.03 -6.86
CA PRO A 74 3.93 3.00 -7.95
C PRO A 74 5.32 3.42 -7.45
N ASP A 75 5.36 4.28 -6.43
CA ASP A 75 6.57 4.63 -5.70
C ASP A 75 6.24 5.21 -4.30
N TRP A 76 7.26 5.65 -3.57
CA TRP A 76 7.14 6.16 -2.20
C TRP A 76 6.32 7.45 -2.04
N THR A 77 6.19 8.24 -3.09
CA THR A 77 5.44 9.51 -3.05
C THR A 77 3.96 9.30 -2.75
N TRP A 78 3.45 8.09 -3.02
CA TRP A 78 2.08 7.66 -2.73
C TRP A 78 1.87 7.19 -1.29
N HIS A 79 2.93 6.92 -0.53
CA HIS A 79 2.85 6.28 0.80
C HIS A 79 3.33 7.20 1.93
N LYS A 80 2.91 8.47 1.92
CA LYS A 80 3.31 9.49 2.90
C LYS A 80 2.56 9.32 4.22
N PHE A 81 3.28 8.98 5.28
CA PHE A 81 2.69 8.82 6.63
C PHE A 81 2.50 10.14 7.40
N ASN A 82 3.37 11.12 7.15
CA ASN A 82 3.52 12.31 8.01
C ASN A 82 2.77 13.55 7.50
N LYS A 83 2.02 13.42 6.42
CA LYS A 83 1.13 14.46 5.90
C LYS A 83 -0.19 13.78 5.56
N ILE A 84 -1.23 14.09 6.34
CA ILE A 84 -2.58 13.66 6.01
C ILE A 84 -2.96 14.38 4.71
N ASN A 85 -2.97 13.62 3.63
CA ASN A 85 -3.52 14.02 2.35
C ASN A 85 -4.46 12.88 1.94
N CYS A 86 -5.70 13.22 1.64
CA CYS A 86 -6.75 12.28 1.24
C CYS A 86 -7.07 12.38 -0.26
N GLY A 87 -6.24 13.12 -1.00
CA GLY A 87 -6.33 13.27 -2.44
C GLY A 87 -6.05 11.99 -3.21
N CYS A 88 -6.37 12.04 -4.49
CA CYS A 88 -6.18 10.94 -5.44
C CYS A 88 -4.73 10.65 -5.79
N ASP A 89 -3.78 11.45 -5.30
CA ASP A 89 -2.33 11.29 -5.44
C ASP A 89 -1.70 10.53 -4.26
N THR A 90 -2.51 9.88 -3.43
CA THR A 90 -2.05 9.19 -2.22
C THR A 90 -2.78 7.88 -1.97
N ILE A 91 -2.07 6.94 -1.34
CA ILE A 91 -2.59 5.68 -0.83
C ILE A 91 -2.47 5.70 0.70
N THR A 92 -3.60 5.54 1.38
CA THR A 92 -3.65 5.48 2.83
C THR A 92 -3.50 4.03 3.30
N SER A 93 -4.44 3.15 2.94
CA SER A 93 -4.50 1.77 3.41
C SER A 93 -5.31 0.88 2.46
N VAL A 94 -4.62 0.02 1.72
CA VAL A 94 -5.20 -0.87 0.73
C VAL A 94 -5.64 -2.17 1.38
N TYR A 95 -6.93 -2.48 1.25
CA TYR A 95 -7.52 -3.70 1.77
C TYR A 95 -7.58 -4.81 0.72
N ARG A 96 -7.92 -4.46 -0.53
CA ARG A 96 -8.08 -5.38 -1.65
C ARG A 96 -7.53 -4.79 -2.93
N ILE A 97 -7.06 -5.68 -3.80
CA ILE A 97 -6.70 -5.34 -5.17
C ILE A 97 -7.37 -6.31 -6.15
N SER A 98 -7.51 -5.88 -7.40
CA SER A 98 -7.86 -6.77 -8.50
C SER A 98 -7.25 -6.25 -9.79
N ILE A 99 -6.73 -7.15 -10.62
CA ILE A 99 -6.16 -6.82 -11.92
C ILE A 99 -7.08 -7.33 -13.02
N LYS A 100 -7.57 -6.41 -13.86
CA LYS A 100 -8.38 -6.73 -15.05
C LYS A 100 -8.02 -5.80 -16.20
N CYS A 101 -7.89 -6.34 -17.41
CA CYS A 101 -7.62 -5.56 -18.63
C CYS A 101 -6.43 -4.60 -18.50
N ASN A 102 -5.32 -5.09 -17.92
CA ASN A 102 -4.10 -4.33 -17.62
C ASN A 102 -4.32 -3.10 -16.72
N ARG A 103 -5.39 -3.11 -15.91
CA ARG A 103 -5.67 -2.12 -14.89
C ARG A 103 -5.63 -2.75 -13.52
N LEU A 104 -4.98 -2.06 -12.59
CA LEU A 104 -4.97 -2.41 -11.18
C LEU A 104 -6.02 -1.57 -10.45
N PHE A 105 -7.04 -2.24 -9.95
CA PHE A 105 -8.07 -1.68 -9.09
C PHE A 105 -7.60 -1.81 -7.64
N VAL A 106 -7.59 -0.69 -6.92
CA VAL A 106 -7.06 -0.58 -5.56
C VAL A 106 -8.16 -0.03 -4.65
N LEU A 107 -8.63 -0.87 -3.73
CA LEU A 107 -9.58 -0.44 -2.71
C LEU A 107 -8.82 0.09 -1.49
N ASP A 108 -8.74 1.41 -1.39
CA ASP A 108 -8.16 2.12 -0.25
C ASP A 108 -9.27 2.42 0.78
N CYS A 109 -9.18 1.84 1.97
CA CYS A 109 -10.18 2.01 3.02
C CYS A 109 -10.00 3.31 3.81
N GLY A 110 -8.90 4.05 3.61
CA GLY A 110 -8.66 5.33 4.27
C GLY A 110 -8.36 5.25 5.78
N ALA A 111 -8.22 4.04 6.33
CA ALA A 111 -8.02 3.83 7.77
C ALA A 111 -6.58 3.45 8.13
N VAL A 112 -6.08 3.94 9.26
CA VAL A 112 -4.81 3.53 9.85
C VAL A 112 -5.11 2.87 11.20
N GLY A 113 -4.96 1.55 11.26
CA GLY A 113 -5.55 0.78 12.34
C GLY A 113 -7.07 0.91 12.34
N GLU A 114 -7.64 1.30 13.47
CA GLU A 114 -9.08 1.53 13.62
C GLU A 114 -9.48 2.99 13.32
N GLU A 115 -8.50 3.89 13.18
CA GLU A 115 -8.74 5.31 12.95
C GLU A 115 -9.05 5.57 11.47
N LYS A 116 -10.24 6.09 11.18
CA LYS A 116 -10.62 6.55 9.83
C LYS A 116 -9.99 7.91 9.57
N ILE A 117 -8.94 7.94 8.75
CA ILE A 117 -8.16 9.16 8.46
C ILE A 117 -8.68 9.85 7.19
N CYS A 118 -8.99 9.07 6.17
CA CYS A 118 -9.44 9.55 4.87
C CYS A 118 -10.74 8.85 4.45
N PRO A 119 -11.56 9.48 3.58
CA PRO A 119 -12.64 8.78 2.91
C PRO A 119 -12.11 7.56 2.13
N PRO A 120 -12.85 6.45 2.09
CA PRO A 120 -12.48 5.31 1.26
C PRO A 120 -12.54 5.69 -0.21
N LYS A 121 -11.66 5.11 -1.03
CA LYS A 121 -11.57 5.42 -2.46
C LYS A 121 -11.16 4.20 -3.27
N LEU A 122 -11.63 4.17 -4.52
CA LEU A 122 -11.17 3.25 -5.55
C LEU A 122 -10.18 3.99 -6.45
N LEU A 123 -8.94 3.52 -6.49
CA LEU A 123 -7.92 4.00 -7.42
C LEU A 123 -7.76 2.97 -8.54
N ILE A 124 -7.65 3.44 -9.78
CA ILE A 124 -7.47 2.60 -10.96
C ILE A 124 -6.19 3.04 -11.65
N PHE A 125 -5.18 2.18 -11.62
CA PHE A 125 -3.89 2.41 -12.27
C PHE A 125 -3.83 1.66 -13.59
N ASN A 126 -3.27 2.30 -14.62
CA ASN A 126 -2.85 1.63 -15.84
C ASN A 126 -1.48 0.96 -15.58
N LEU A 127 -1.42 -0.35 -15.74
CA LEU A 127 -0.19 -1.10 -15.48
C LEU A 127 0.86 -0.97 -16.59
N GLU A 128 0.51 -0.47 -17.78
CA GLU A 128 1.44 -0.23 -18.88
C GLU A 128 2.44 0.89 -18.55
N ASN A 129 1.97 1.93 -17.86
CA ASN A 129 2.76 3.13 -17.56
C ASN A 129 2.76 3.50 -16.06
N ASP A 130 2.14 2.68 -15.22
CA ASP A 130 2.00 2.87 -13.77
C ASP A 130 1.37 4.22 -13.36
N MET A 131 0.53 4.78 -14.22
CA MET A 131 -0.17 6.03 -13.95
C MET A 131 -1.59 5.79 -13.46
N LEU A 132 -2.06 6.68 -12.57
CA LEU A 132 -3.45 6.71 -12.16
C LEU A 132 -4.32 7.18 -13.34
N GLU A 133 -5.27 6.36 -13.75
CA GLU A 133 -6.29 6.74 -14.74
C GLU A 133 -7.52 7.33 -14.08
N GLN A 134 -7.98 6.74 -12.97
CA GLN A 134 -9.21 7.13 -12.31
C GLN A 134 -9.09 7.03 -10.79
N CYS A 135 -9.79 7.93 -10.12
CA CYS A 135 -9.96 7.93 -8.67
C CYS A 135 -11.41 8.26 -8.36
N LEU A 136 -12.06 7.36 -7.61
CA LEU A 136 -13.44 7.50 -7.19
C LEU A 136 -13.48 7.48 -5.67
N VAL A 137 -13.85 8.62 -5.07
CA VAL A 137 -14.13 8.66 -3.63
C VAL A 137 -15.46 7.98 -3.39
N ILE A 138 -15.49 7.00 -2.49
CA ILE A 138 -16.69 6.23 -2.17
C ILE A 138 -17.54 7.06 -1.19
N PRO A 139 -18.78 7.41 -1.56
CA PRO A 139 -19.68 8.15 -0.68
C PRO A 139 -19.92 7.45 0.68
N PRO A 140 -20.02 8.20 1.80
CA PRO A 140 -20.18 7.62 3.13
C PRO A 140 -21.41 6.70 3.30
N ASP A 141 -22.49 6.98 2.58
CA ASP A 141 -23.74 6.22 2.60
C ASP A 141 -23.62 4.84 1.90
N ILE A 142 -22.67 4.70 0.99
CA ILE A 142 -22.30 3.41 0.38
C ILE A 142 -21.32 2.68 1.31
N ALA A 143 -20.32 3.39 1.84
CA ALA A 143 -19.27 2.81 2.67
C ALA A 143 -19.79 2.25 4.01
N SER A 144 -20.79 2.90 4.62
CA SER A 144 -21.39 2.47 5.89
C SER A 144 -22.22 1.18 5.76
N LYS A 145 -22.84 0.94 4.61
CA LYS A 145 -23.61 -0.30 4.35
C LYS A 145 -22.71 -1.51 4.20
N MET A 146 -21.53 -1.35 3.58
CA MET A 146 -20.54 -2.43 3.46
C MET A 146 -19.93 -2.87 4.79
N ALA A 147 -19.95 -2.00 5.81
CA ALA A 147 -19.42 -2.31 7.14
C ALA A 147 -20.40 -3.11 8.03
N LEU A 148 -21.69 -3.18 7.66
CA LEU A 148 -22.71 -3.90 8.42
C LEU A 148 -22.80 -5.40 8.07
N ASP A 149 -22.21 -5.82 6.94
CA ASP A 149 -22.17 -7.23 6.51
C ASP A 149 -20.90 -7.98 6.98
N CYS A 150 -20.12 -7.38 7.88
CA CYS A 150 -18.95 -8.00 8.53
C CYS A 150 -19.22 -8.32 10.02
N SER A 151 -20.45 -8.74 10.35
CA SER A 151 -20.83 -9.25 11.68
C SER A 151 -21.48 -10.63 11.59
#